data_AF-A0A381XB31-F1
#
_entry.id   AF-A0A381XB31-F1
#
_cell.length_a   1.000
_cell.length_b   1.000
_cell.length_c   1.000
_cell.angle_alpha   90.00
_cell.angle_beta   90.00
_cell.angle_gamma   90.00
#
_symmetry.space_group_name_H-M   'P 1'
#
loop_
_entity.id
_entity.type
_entity.pdbx_description
1 polymer ?
#
loop_
_entity_poly.entity_id
_entity_poly.type
_entity_poly.pdbx_seq_one_letter_code
_entity_poly.pdbx_strand_id
1 'polypeptide(L)'
;MIISDVDGVWTDGSIYKGKDGIELKRFFVNDGAGVAIIRAAGLKLALISGRFSEATADRAAELKIEDVYNGTLNKIPPYEALKEKYNLSNNEIAYIGDDLIDIPVMNLVGVPIATENASKICKAAAVYVTEKSGGQGAFREAVEWILAKQGRLDTVIEALKEKVQNQ
;
A
#
# COMPACT_ATOMS: atom_id res chain seq x y z
N MET A 1 5.49 8.41 5.76
CA MET A 1 4.52 7.30 5.91
C MET A 1 4.13 6.77 4.54
N ILE A 2 3.79 5.48 4.43
CA ILE A 2 3.21 4.90 3.20
C ILE A 2 1.75 4.56 3.48
N ILE A 3 0.86 5.01 2.61
CA ILE A 3 -0.56 4.66 2.60
C ILE A 3 -0.84 3.92 1.30
N SER A 4 -1.65 2.87 1.36
CA SER A 4 -1.98 2.06 0.19
C SER A 4 -3.48 1.83 0.09
N ASP A 5 -4.02 1.90 -1.12
CA ASP A 5 -5.22 1.15 -1.47
C ASP A 5 -4.96 -0.37 -1.38
N VAL A 6 -6.01 -1.19 -1.45
CA VAL A 6 -5.94 -2.65 -1.43
C VAL A 6 -6.26 -3.28 -2.78
N ASP A 7 -7.39 -2.93 -3.39
CA ASP A 7 -7.92 -3.64 -4.55
C ASP A 7 -7.36 -3.07 -5.85
N GLY A 8 -6.51 -3.83 -6.54
CA GLY A 8 -5.74 -3.31 -7.69
C GLY A 8 -4.33 -2.83 -7.30
N VAL A 9 -4.01 -2.86 -6.00
CA VAL A 9 -2.65 -2.65 -5.46
C VAL A 9 -2.07 -3.91 -4.82
N TRP A 10 -2.72 -4.43 -3.77
CA TRP A 10 -2.33 -5.68 -3.10
C TRP A 10 -2.96 -6.91 -3.73
N THR A 11 -4.04 -6.68 -4.49
CA THR A 11 -4.73 -7.68 -5.32
C THR A 11 -4.66 -7.25 -6.77
N ASP A 12 -5.00 -8.15 -7.68
CA ASP A 12 -5.14 -7.87 -9.12
C ASP A 12 -6.48 -7.15 -9.47
N GLY A 13 -7.20 -6.65 -8.46
CA GLY A 13 -8.53 -6.03 -8.61
C GLY A 13 -9.68 -7.03 -8.76
N SER A 14 -9.37 -8.33 -8.89
CA SER A 14 -10.40 -9.37 -9.03
C SER A 14 -11.04 -9.72 -7.69
N ILE A 15 -12.33 -10.07 -7.75
CA ILE A 15 -13.11 -10.50 -6.60
C ILE A 15 -13.71 -11.86 -6.92
N TYR A 16 -13.38 -12.87 -6.12
CA TYR A 16 -13.96 -14.20 -6.24
C TYR A 16 -15.19 -14.26 -5.36
N LYS A 17 -16.36 -14.51 -5.95
CA LYS A 17 -17.62 -14.68 -5.23
C LYS A 17 -18.05 -16.14 -5.24
N GLY A 18 -18.23 -16.71 -4.05
CA GLY A 18 -18.76 -18.05 -3.83
C GLY A 18 -20.25 -18.04 -3.53
N LYS A 19 -20.79 -19.23 -3.22
CA LYS A 19 -22.12 -19.36 -2.63
C LYS A 19 -22.14 -18.80 -1.21
N ASP A 20 -23.33 -18.49 -0.72
CA ASP A 20 -23.58 -18.11 0.68
C ASP A 20 -22.79 -16.87 1.16
N GLY A 21 -22.45 -15.96 0.24
CA GLY A 21 -21.80 -14.69 0.57
C GLY A 21 -20.27 -14.76 0.74
N ILE A 22 -19.65 -15.91 0.48
CA ILE A 22 -18.19 -16.05 0.53
C ILE A 22 -17.55 -15.12 -0.51
N GLU A 23 -16.62 -14.26 -0.07
CA GLU A 23 -15.76 -13.45 -0.92
C GLU A 23 -14.30 -13.79 -0.63
N LEU A 24 -13.51 -14.02 -1.67
CA LEU A 24 -12.07 -14.24 -1.55
C LEU A 24 -11.30 -13.16 -2.30
N LYS A 25 -10.15 -12.80 -1.74
CA LYS A 25 -9.13 -11.93 -2.35
C LYS A 25 -7.84 -12.71 -2.49
N ARG A 26 -7.15 -12.54 -3.62
CA ARG A 26 -5.83 -13.11 -3.86
C ARG A 26 -4.77 -12.05 -3.56
N PHE A 27 -3.97 -12.30 -2.52
CA PHE A 27 -2.82 -11.47 -2.16
C PHE A 27 -1.51 -12.10 -2.62
N PHE A 28 -0.46 -11.28 -2.76
CA PHE A 28 0.86 -11.74 -3.16
C PHE A 28 1.84 -11.78 -1.98
N VAL A 29 2.60 -12.88 -1.87
CA VAL A 29 3.51 -13.09 -0.75
C VAL A 29 4.62 -12.04 -0.71
N ASN A 30 5.15 -11.62 -1.87
CA ASN A 30 6.24 -10.64 -1.92
C ASN A 30 5.80 -9.25 -1.45
N ASP A 31 4.52 -8.89 -1.62
CA ASP A 31 3.95 -7.67 -1.05
C ASP A 31 3.92 -7.73 0.48
N GLY A 32 3.62 -8.92 1.04
CA GLY A 32 3.79 -9.18 2.47
C GLY A 32 5.24 -8.98 2.95
N ALA A 33 6.23 -9.42 2.16
CA ALA A 33 7.64 -9.14 2.46
C ALA A 33 7.98 -7.64 2.37
N GLY A 34 7.26 -6.86 1.55
CA GLY A 34 7.35 -5.40 1.54
C GLY A 34 7.02 -4.77 2.90
N VAL A 35 6.10 -5.37 3.66
CA VAL A 35 5.80 -4.91 5.04
C VAL A 35 6.98 -5.12 5.97
N ALA A 36 7.72 -6.22 5.83
CA ALA A 36 8.93 -6.46 6.61
C ALA A 36 10.01 -5.40 6.31
N ILE A 37 10.14 -4.98 5.04
CA ILE A 37 11.05 -3.91 4.62
C ILE A 37 10.63 -2.56 5.19
N ILE A 38 9.34 -2.21 5.15
CA ILE A 38 8.81 -1.00 5.79
C ILE A 38 9.17 -0.95 7.28
N ARG A 39 8.98 -2.07 7.99
CA ARG A 39 9.33 -2.18 9.42
C ARG A 39 10.81 -1.98 9.65
N ALA A 40 11.66 -2.65 8.88
CA ALA A 40 13.11 -2.49 8.98
C ALA A 40 13.57 -1.06 8.66
N ALA A 41 12.86 -0.36 7.76
CA ALA A 41 13.11 1.05 7.46
C ALA A 41 12.57 2.03 8.51
N GLY A 42 11.87 1.55 9.54
CA GLY A 42 11.22 2.40 10.55
C GLY A 42 10.05 3.23 10.01
N LEU A 43 9.48 2.83 8.87
CA LEU A 43 8.36 3.53 8.25
C LEU A 43 7.01 3.04 8.79
N LYS A 44 6.01 3.92 8.74
CA LYS A 44 4.60 3.59 9.04
C LYS A 44 3.88 3.16 7.77
N LEU A 45 2.95 2.21 7.90
CA LEU A 45 2.08 1.71 6.84
C LEU A 45 0.62 1.79 7.28
N ALA A 46 -0.26 2.30 6.40
CA ALA A 46 -1.70 2.20 6.54
C ALA A 46 -2.38 1.70 5.27
N LEU A 47 -3.55 1.08 5.43
CA LEU A 47 -4.43 0.67 4.33
C LEU A 47 -5.71 1.52 4.33
N ILE A 48 -6.12 2.03 3.16
CA ILE A 48 -7.40 2.70 2.96
C ILE A 48 -8.11 2.07 1.76
N SER A 49 -9.10 1.22 2.05
CA SER A 49 -9.90 0.49 1.05
C SER A 49 -11.30 1.08 0.89
N GLY A 50 -11.74 1.22 -0.36
CA GLY A 50 -13.09 1.66 -0.70
C GLY A 50 -14.18 0.66 -0.31
N ARG A 51 -13.86 -0.64 -0.32
CA ARG A 51 -14.79 -1.73 -0.01
C ARG A 51 -14.42 -2.37 1.30
N PHE A 52 -15.43 -2.66 2.12
CA PHE A 52 -15.24 -3.54 3.27
C PHE A 52 -15.09 -4.99 2.79
N SER A 53 -14.14 -5.71 3.36
CA SER A 53 -14.09 -7.18 3.29
C SER A 53 -13.33 -7.74 4.49
N GLU A 54 -13.77 -8.90 4.98
CA GLU A 54 -13.06 -9.63 6.04
C GLU A 54 -11.68 -10.08 5.57
N ALA A 55 -11.55 -10.52 4.30
CA ALA A 55 -10.27 -10.90 3.71
C ALA A 55 -9.19 -9.80 3.82
N THR A 56 -9.56 -8.53 3.63
CA THR A 56 -8.65 -7.40 3.84
C THR A 56 -8.27 -7.26 5.32
N ALA A 57 -9.23 -7.39 6.24
CA ALA A 57 -8.99 -7.26 7.68
C ALA A 57 -8.07 -8.39 8.19
N ASP A 58 -8.33 -9.63 7.79
CA ASP A 58 -7.55 -10.81 8.14
C ASP A 58 -6.12 -10.69 7.64
N ARG A 59 -5.94 -10.28 6.37
CA ARG A 59 -4.61 -10.10 5.80
C ARG A 59 -3.82 -9.00 6.50
N ALA A 60 -4.48 -7.90 6.84
CA ALA A 60 -3.85 -6.81 7.59
C ALA A 60 -3.43 -7.27 9.00
N ALA A 61 -4.29 -8.04 9.69
CA ALA A 61 -4.00 -8.61 11.01
C ALA A 61 -2.84 -9.60 10.96
N GLU A 62 -2.83 -10.53 9.99
CA GLU A 62 -1.74 -11.49 9.74
C GLU A 62 -0.41 -10.74 9.57
N LEU A 63 -0.43 -9.67 8.76
CA LEU A 63 0.74 -8.86 8.52
C LEU A 63 1.02 -7.86 9.62
N LYS A 64 0.22 -7.76 10.69
CA LYS A 64 0.33 -6.79 11.81
C LYS A 64 0.31 -5.32 11.36
N ILE A 65 -0.60 -4.98 10.46
CA ILE A 65 -0.87 -3.60 10.04
C ILE A 65 -2.02 -3.09 10.89
N GLU A 66 -1.75 -2.07 11.71
CA GLU A 66 -2.72 -1.55 12.69
C GLU A 66 -3.66 -0.49 12.10
N ASP A 67 -3.14 0.35 11.21
CA ASP A 67 -3.90 1.42 10.57
C ASP A 67 -4.65 0.89 9.34
N VAL A 68 -5.90 0.46 9.54
CA VAL A 68 -6.74 -0.12 8.50
C VAL A 68 -8.09 0.59 8.45
N TYR A 69 -8.37 1.25 7.34
CA TYR A 69 -9.63 1.92 7.05
C TYR A 69 -10.32 1.18 5.91
N ASN A 70 -11.30 0.33 6.24
CA ASN A 70 -11.87 -0.66 5.33
C ASN A 70 -13.34 -0.35 5.06
N GLY A 71 -13.69 0.09 3.84
CA GLY A 71 -15.08 0.39 3.46
C GLY A 71 -15.43 1.86 3.35
N THR A 72 -14.49 2.72 2.94
CA THR A 72 -14.75 4.14 2.70
C THR A 72 -14.31 4.59 1.31
N LEU A 73 -15.28 4.96 0.47
CA LEU A 73 -15.01 5.50 -0.86
C LEU A 73 -14.38 6.90 -0.80
N ASN A 74 -14.79 7.72 0.18
CA ASN A 74 -14.11 8.98 0.42
C ASN A 74 -12.87 8.71 1.27
N LYS A 75 -11.70 8.77 0.62
CA LYS A 75 -10.42 8.48 1.26
C LYS A 75 -9.79 9.70 1.93
N ILE A 76 -10.37 10.90 1.79
CA ILE A 76 -9.86 12.13 2.44
C ILE A 76 -9.97 12.08 3.97
N PRO A 77 -11.12 11.75 4.60
CA PRO A 77 -11.21 11.69 6.06
C PRO A 77 -10.19 10.75 6.73
N PRO A 78 -10.02 9.48 6.30
CA PRO A 78 -9.01 8.61 6.90
C PRO A 78 -7.58 9.09 6.62
N TYR A 79 -7.31 9.69 5.46
CA TYR A 79 -6.03 10.32 5.17
C TYR A 79 -5.70 11.47 6.14
N GLU A 80 -6.65 12.40 6.36
CA GLU A 80 -6.47 13.51 7.29
C GLU A 80 -6.27 13.02 8.74
N ALA A 81 -7.04 12.01 9.16
CA ALA A 81 -6.90 11.40 10.48
C ALA A 81 -5.51 10.76 10.68
N LEU A 82 -4.97 10.08 9.67
CA LEU A 82 -3.63 9.51 9.71
C LEU A 82 -2.54 10.58 9.75
N LYS A 83 -2.70 11.64 8.95
CA LYS A 83 -1.80 12.79 8.91
C LYS A 83 -1.71 13.46 10.29
N GLU A 84 -2.86 13.69 10.92
CA GLU A 84 -2.94 14.24 12.28
C GLU A 84 -2.36 13.29 13.32
N LYS A 85 -2.77 12.01 13.32
CA LYS A 85 -2.29 10.96 14.26
C LYS A 85 -0.77 10.88 14.31
N TYR A 86 -0.10 11.01 13.17
CA TYR A 86 1.35 10.90 13.06
C TYR A 86 2.09 12.24 12.96
N ASN A 87 1.36 13.37 13.08
CA ASN A 87 1.90 14.72 12.97
C ASN A 87 2.78 14.91 11.73
N LEU A 88 2.26 14.52 10.56
CA LEU A 88 2.96 14.58 9.28
C LEU A 88 2.45 15.75 8.44
N SER A 89 3.33 16.29 7.60
CA SER A 89 2.93 17.11 6.47
C SER A 89 2.59 16.26 5.25
N ASN A 90 1.84 16.82 4.32
CA ASN A 90 1.50 16.18 3.04
C ASN A 90 2.73 15.63 2.29
N ASN A 91 3.85 16.37 2.32
CA ASN A 91 5.09 16.02 1.62
C ASN A 91 5.83 14.81 2.22
N GLU A 92 5.44 14.35 3.42
CA GLU A 92 6.04 13.21 4.11
C GLU A 92 5.25 11.91 3.91
N ILE A 93 4.22 11.95 3.07
CA ILE A 93 3.31 10.83 2.82
C ILE A 93 3.46 10.38 1.36
N ALA A 94 3.55 9.05 1.18
CA ALA A 94 3.36 8.40 -0.10
C ALA A 94 1.98 7.72 -0.13
N TYR A 95 1.31 7.75 -1.28
CA TYR A 95 0.05 7.04 -1.50
C TYR A 95 0.17 6.14 -2.73
N ILE A 96 -0.20 4.87 -2.59
CA ILE A 96 -0.22 3.90 -3.70
C ILE A 96 -1.68 3.59 -4.03
N GLY A 97 -2.11 3.88 -5.26
CA GLY A 97 -3.48 3.66 -5.74
C GLY A 97 -3.54 3.08 -7.14
N ASP A 98 -4.74 2.79 -7.62
CA ASP A 98 -4.97 2.24 -8.96
C ASP A 98 -6.14 2.88 -9.72
N ASP A 99 -7.05 3.61 -9.06
CA ASP A 99 -8.24 4.12 -9.74
C ASP A 99 -8.69 5.53 -9.29
N LEU A 100 -9.79 6.01 -9.87
CA LEU A 100 -10.36 7.35 -9.70
C LEU A 100 -10.53 7.75 -8.22
N ILE A 101 -10.91 6.81 -7.36
CA ILE A 101 -11.19 7.08 -5.94
C ILE A 101 -9.92 7.40 -5.13
N ASP A 102 -8.74 7.08 -5.66
CA ASP A 102 -7.44 7.36 -5.05
C ASP A 102 -6.92 8.76 -5.37
N ILE A 103 -7.29 9.27 -6.55
CA ILE A 103 -6.79 10.54 -7.11
C ILE A 103 -6.93 11.71 -6.12
N PRO A 104 -8.05 11.86 -5.37
CA PRO A 104 -8.17 12.94 -4.38
C PRO A 104 -7.05 12.91 -3.33
N VAL A 105 -6.64 11.74 -2.83
CA VAL A 105 -5.52 11.63 -1.88
C VAL A 105 -4.18 11.75 -2.60
N MET A 106 -4.04 11.18 -3.78
CA MET A 106 -2.82 11.29 -4.60
C MET A 106 -2.45 12.75 -4.90
N ASN A 107 -3.44 13.60 -5.16
CA ASN A 107 -3.22 15.04 -5.39
C ASN A 107 -2.77 15.82 -4.15
N LEU A 108 -2.88 15.24 -2.96
CA LEU A 108 -2.49 15.88 -1.71
C LEU A 108 -1.10 15.47 -1.24
N VAL A 109 -0.70 14.21 -1.48
CA VAL A 109 0.53 13.64 -0.94
C VAL A 109 1.78 14.06 -1.72
N GLY A 110 2.95 14.03 -1.07
CA GLY A 110 4.23 14.34 -1.71
C GLY A 110 4.67 13.29 -2.74
N VAL A 111 4.24 12.03 -2.56
CA VAL A 111 4.67 10.91 -3.42
C VAL A 111 3.46 10.06 -3.84
N PRO A 112 2.69 10.49 -4.85
CA PRO A 112 1.63 9.68 -5.42
C PRO A 112 2.19 8.61 -6.36
N ILE A 113 1.81 7.35 -6.16
CA ILE A 113 2.26 6.20 -6.93
C ILE A 113 1.04 5.46 -7.49
N ALA A 114 1.10 5.09 -8.76
CA ALA A 114 0.09 4.25 -9.40
C ALA A 114 0.66 2.86 -9.72
N THR A 115 -0.18 1.83 -9.68
CA THR A 115 0.23 0.49 -10.13
C THR A 115 0.23 0.36 -11.66
N GLU A 116 0.90 -0.66 -12.19
CA GLU A 116 0.90 -0.92 -13.65
C GLU A 116 -0.52 -1.13 -14.18
N ASN A 117 -1.41 -1.80 -13.46
CA ASN A 117 -2.79 -2.03 -13.89
C ASN A 117 -3.73 -0.84 -13.63
N ALA A 118 -3.21 0.26 -13.08
CA ALA A 118 -4.01 1.44 -12.75
C ALA A 118 -4.68 2.06 -13.98
N SER A 119 -5.83 2.70 -13.76
CA SER A 119 -6.53 3.44 -14.80
C SER A 119 -5.64 4.58 -15.35
N LYS A 120 -5.80 4.92 -16.64
CA LYS A 120 -4.96 5.94 -17.30
C LYS A 120 -4.96 7.28 -16.56
N ILE A 121 -6.09 7.64 -15.97
CA ILE A 121 -6.25 8.88 -15.20
C ILE A 121 -5.53 8.82 -13.85
N CYS A 122 -5.50 7.66 -13.19
CA CYS A 122 -4.76 7.46 -11.95
C CYS A 122 -3.25 7.54 -12.21
N LYS A 123 -2.77 6.86 -13.27
CA LYS A 123 -1.37 6.95 -13.71
C LYS A 123 -0.92 8.38 -14.02
N ALA A 124 -1.80 9.19 -14.60
CA ALA A 124 -1.50 10.59 -14.92
C ALA A 124 -1.33 11.48 -13.67
N ALA A 125 -1.87 11.08 -12.52
CA ALA A 125 -1.72 11.77 -11.24
C ALA A 125 -0.47 11.32 -10.46
N ALA A 126 0.20 10.25 -10.88
CA ALA A 126 1.32 9.66 -10.16
C ALA A 126 2.68 10.23 -10.60
N VAL A 127 3.61 10.34 -9.64
CA VAL A 127 5.02 10.64 -9.94
C VAL A 127 5.82 9.39 -10.30
N TYR A 128 5.27 8.22 -9.98
CA TYR A 128 5.82 6.92 -10.32
C TYR A 128 4.70 5.95 -10.67
N VAL A 129 4.90 5.19 -11.73
CA VAL A 129 4.03 4.07 -12.09
C VAL A 129 4.88 2.80 -11.95
N THR A 130 4.39 1.83 -11.19
CA THR A 130 5.13 0.57 -11.03
C THR A 130 5.20 -0.20 -12.35
N GLU A 131 6.24 -1.00 -12.53
CA GLU A 131 6.36 -1.95 -13.64
C GLU A 131 5.50 -3.19 -13.40
N LYS A 132 5.33 -3.60 -12.14
CA LYS A 132 4.45 -4.71 -11.76
C LYS A 132 3.02 -4.27 -11.57
N SER A 133 2.09 -5.15 -11.91
CA SER A 133 0.67 -4.98 -11.60
C SER A 133 0.37 -5.31 -10.14
N GLY A 134 -0.73 -4.77 -9.62
CA GLY A 134 -1.28 -5.08 -8.31
C GLY A 134 -1.49 -6.57 -8.12
N GLY A 135 -1.24 -7.06 -6.91
CA GLY A 135 -1.26 -8.49 -6.59
C GLY A 135 -0.18 -9.32 -7.30
N GLN A 136 0.83 -8.66 -7.89
CA GLN A 136 2.00 -9.29 -8.51
C GLN A 136 3.32 -8.65 -8.05
N GLY A 137 3.32 -7.95 -6.91
CA GLY A 137 4.52 -7.33 -6.35
C GLY A 137 4.63 -5.81 -6.55
N ALA A 138 3.57 -5.14 -7.01
CA ALA A 138 3.55 -3.68 -7.19
C ALA A 138 3.77 -2.93 -5.87
N PHE A 139 3.12 -3.36 -4.79
CA PHE A 139 3.31 -2.73 -3.47
C PHE A 139 4.76 -2.87 -3.00
N ARG A 140 5.34 -4.07 -3.13
CA ARG A 140 6.75 -4.33 -2.84
C ARG A 140 7.68 -3.43 -3.67
N GLU A 141 7.43 -3.31 -4.96
CA GLU A 141 8.21 -2.47 -5.86
C GLU A 141 8.13 -0.99 -5.45
N ALA A 142 6.94 -0.48 -5.15
CA ALA A 142 6.75 0.89 -4.68
C ALA A 142 7.53 1.17 -3.39
N VAL A 143 7.53 0.23 -2.43
CA VAL A 143 8.32 0.35 -1.19
C VAL A 143 9.81 0.42 -1.49
N GLU A 144 10.34 -0.47 -2.33
CA GLU A 144 11.74 -0.46 -2.71
C GLU A 144 12.12 0.81 -3.46
N TRP A 145 11.27 1.27 -4.37
CA TRP A 145 11.46 2.51 -5.11
C TRP A 145 11.55 3.72 -4.18
N ILE A 146 10.64 3.84 -3.20
CA ILE A 146 10.68 4.91 -2.19
C ILE A 146 12.03 4.88 -1.45
N LEU A 147 12.45 3.71 -0.96
CA LEU A 147 13.71 3.59 -0.20
C LEU A 147 14.94 3.83 -1.08
N ALA A 148 14.90 3.44 -2.35
CA ALA A 148 15.96 3.71 -3.31
C ALA A 148 16.09 5.22 -3.56
N LYS A 149 14.97 5.94 -3.73
CA LYS A 149 14.98 7.40 -3.86
C LYS A 149 15.45 8.12 -2.60
N GLN A 150 15.31 7.49 -1.43
CA GLN A 150 15.88 7.98 -0.18
C GLN A 150 17.37 7.60 0.01
N GLY A 151 17.95 6.77 -0.87
CA GLY A 151 19.33 6.27 -0.71
C GLY A 151 19.52 5.30 0.45
N ARG A 152 18.44 4.62 0.89
CA ARG A 152 18.42 3.78 2.10
C ARG A 152 18.14 2.30 1.83
N LEU A 153 17.83 1.93 0.58
CA LEU A 153 17.38 0.58 0.24
C LEU A 153 18.39 -0.49 0.67
N ASP A 154 19.64 -0.39 0.21
CA ASP A 154 20.67 -1.40 0.48
C ASP A 154 20.90 -1.60 1.98
N THR A 155 21.02 -0.50 2.73
CA THR A 155 21.18 -0.53 4.20
C THR A 155 20.02 -1.25 4.89
N VAL A 156 18.78 -1.01 4.45
CA VAL A 156 17.59 -1.66 5.03
C VAL A 156 17.56 -3.15 4.69
N ILE A 157 17.93 -3.52 3.46
CA ILE A 157 17.99 -4.92 3.02
C ILE A 157 19.06 -5.70 3.77
N GLU A 158 20.26 -5.13 3.96
CA GLU A 158 21.33 -5.78 4.73
C GLU A 158 20.92 -5.99 6.19
N ALA A 159 20.37 -4.96 6.85
CA ALA A 159 19.87 -5.09 8.22
C ALA A 159 18.78 -6.17 8.37
N LEU A 160 17.91 -6.32 7.36
CA LEU A 160 16.90 -7.38 7.35
C LEU A 160 17.53 -8.77 7.16
N LYS A 161 18.53 -8.91 6.28
CA LYS A 161 19.26 -10.18 6.08
C LYS A 161 19.95 -10.62 7.36
N GLU A 162 20.66 -9.73 8.03
CA GLU A 162 21.32 -10.00 9.32
C GLU A 162 20.30 -10.46 10.37
N LYS A 163 19.14 -9.78 10.45
CA LYS A 163 18.08 -10.16 11.39
C LYS A 163 17.47 -11.54 11.10
N VAL A 164 17.41 -11.97 9.84
CA VAL A 164 16.91 -13.29 9.45
C VAL A 164 17.95 -14.37 9.75
N GLN A 165 19.23 -14.10 9.53
CA GLN A 165 20.31 -15.05 9.81
C GLN A 165 20.53 -15.31 11.31
N ASN A 166 20.12 -14.37 12.17
CA ASN A 166 20.29 -14.43 13.62
C ASN A 166 19.02 -14.87 14.38
N GLN A 167 17.99 -15.39 13.68
CA GLN A 167 16.77 -16.00 14.27
C GLN A 167 16.88 -17.51 14.36
#